data_AF-A0A413T926-F1
#
_entry.id   AF-A0A413T926-F1
#
_cell.length_a   1.000
_cell.length_b   1.000
_cell.length_c   1.000
_cell.angle_alpha   90.00
_cell.angle_beta   90.00
_cell.angle_gamma   90.00
#
_symmetry.space_group_name_H-M   'P 1'
#
loop_
_entity.id
_entity.type
_entity.pdbx_description
1 polymer ?
#
loop_
_entity_poly.entity_id
_entity_poly.type
_entity_poly.pdbx_seq_one_letter_code
_entity_poly.pdbx_strand_id
1 'polypeptide(L)'
;MNFKTIIYSDELWCKVRNYAESCSWGAGKALANAMDNNGFNDWERVIVALDNEKICGYCTVSKTDCIPDVDYTPYIGFMFVGEEYRGNRLSQQLIHNIY
;
A
#
# COMPACT_ATOMS: atom_id res chain seq x y z
N MET A 1 9.88 -4.26 13.36
CA MET A 1 9.19 -4.00 12.08
C MET A 1 8.97 -5.32 11.36
N ASN A 2 7.74 -5.63 11.00
CA ASN A 2 7.34 -6.79 10.20
C ASN A 2 6.72 -6.27 8.90
N PHE A 3 6.93 -6.98 7.80
CA PHE A 3 6.36 -6.64 6.51
C PHE A 3 5.43 -7.75 6.07
N LYS A 4 4.24 -7.39 5.58
CA LYS A 4 3.28 -8.33 5.03
C LYS A 4 2.85 -7.89 3.65
N THR A 5 2.76 -8.88 2.76
CA THR A 5 2.10 -8.74 1.47
C THR A 5 0.68 -9.22 1.63
N ILE A 6 -0.30 -8.42 1.19
CA ILE A 6 -1.71 -8.75 1.30
C ILE A 6 -2.45 -8.55 -0.01
N ILE A 7 -3.50 -9.36 -0.20
CA ILE A 7 -4.49 -9.30 -1.26
C ILE A 7 -5.90 -9.13 -0.67
N TYR A 8 -6.89 -8.94 -1.54
CA TYR A 8 -8.27 -8.59 -1.18
C TYR A 8 -8.96 -9.59 -0.22
N SER A 9 -8.52 -10.84 -0.18
CA SER A 9 -9.08 -11.88 0.70
C SER A 9 -8.43 -11.93 2.08
N ASP A 10 -7.36 -11.19 2.33
CA ASP A 10 -6.66 -11.23 3.62
C ASP A 10 -7.37 -10.40 4.69
N GLU A 11 -7.38 -10.89 5.94
CA GLU A 11 -8.02 -10.20 7.07
C GLU A 11 -7.48 -8.78 7.33
N LEU A 12 -6.21 -8.53 6.98
CA LEU A 12 -5.56 -7.23 7.14
C LEU A 12 -6.04 -6.19 6.10
N TRP A 13 -6.68 -6.62 5.00
CA TRP A 13 -7.14 -5.76 3.91
C TRP A 13 -8.03 -4.63 4.40
N CYS A 14 -9.09 -4.95 5.15
CA CYS A 14 -10.03 -3.95 5.68
C CYS A 14 -9.34 -2.97 6.65
N LYS A 15 -8.35 -3.44 7.43
CA LYS A 15 -7.60 -2.57 8.35
C LYS A 15 -6.72 -1.58 7.58
N VAL A 16 -6.07 -2.03 6.52
CA VAL A 16 -5.25 -1.17 5.65
C VAL A 16 -6.10 -0.17 4.88
N ARG A 17 -7.25 -0.60 4.37
CA ARG A 17 -8.25 0.28 3.74
C ARG A 17 -8.64 1.43 4.68
N ASN A 18 -9.00 1.12 5.93
CA ASN A 18 -9.38 2.12 6.92
C ASN A 18 -8.20 3.03 7.31
N TYR A 19 -6.99 2.47 7.44
CA TYR A 19 -5.78 3.24 7.69
C TYR A 19 -5.47 4.22 6.54
N ALA A 20 -5.62 3.79 5.29
CA ALA A 20 -5.43 4.64 4.11
C ALA A 20 -6.48 5.76 4.01
N GLU A 21 -7.75 5.46 4.31
CA GLU A 21 -8.83 6.46 4.29
C GLU A 21 -8.63 7.58 5.32
N SER A 22 -8.11 7.21 6.50
CA SER A 22 -7.94 8.11 7.65
C SER A 22 -6.57 8.77 7.73
N CYS A 23 -5.62 8.41 6.85
CA CYS A 23 -4.27 8.97 6.90
C CYS A 23 -4.25 10.44 6.48
N SER A 24 -3.14 11.11 6.79
CA SER A 24 -2.94 12.54 6.51
C SER A 24 -2.77 12.86 5.02
N TRP A 25 -2.51 11.85 4.18
CA TRP A 25 -2.25 12.04 2.76
C TRP A 25 -3.54 11.87 1.95
N GLY A 26 -3.94 12.93 1.23
CA GLY A 26 -5.22 12.95 0.50
C GLY A 26 -5.42 11.80 -0.49
N ALA A 27 -4.35 11.30 -1.12
CA ALA A 27 -4.44 10.16 -2.03
C ALA A 27 -4.71 8.82 -1.32
N GLY A 28 -4.54 8.74 0.00
CA GLY A 28 -4.94 7.57 0.79
C GLY A 28 -6.42 7.23 0.64
N LYS A 29 -7.29 8.25 0.47
CA LYS A 29 -8.71 8.05 0.16
C LYS A 29 -8.94 7.40 -1.20
N ALA A 30 -8.12 7.72 -2.19
CA ALA A 30 -8.19 7.09 -3.50
C ALA A 30 -7.76 5.61 -3.44
N LEU A 31 -6.75 5.28 -2.63
CA LEU A 31 -6.41 3.89 -2.34
C LEU A 31 -7.58 3.15 -1.66
N ALA A 32 -8.15 3.74 -0.60
CA ALA A 32 -9.27 3.12 0.11
C ALA A 32 -10.46 2.83 -0.84
N ASN A 33 -10.78 3.79 -1.71
CA ASN A 33 -11.79 3.62 -2.75
C ASN A 33 -11.43 2.50 -3.74
N ALA A 34 -10.17 2.40 -4.16
CA ALA A 34 -9.72 1.30 -5.02
C ALA A 34 -9.83 -0.07 -4.31
N MET A 35 -9.53 -0.13 -3.02
CA MET A 35 -9.67 -1.35 -2.21
C MET A 35 -11.14 -1.79 -2.04
N ASP A 36 -12.08 -0.83 -1.97
CA ASP A 36 -13.52 -1.11 -1.85
C ASP A 36 -14.15 -1.58 -3.17
N ASN A 37 -13.62 -1.14 -4.31
CA ASN A 37 -14.21 -1.37 -5.63
C ASN A 37 -13.46 -2.40 -6.48
N ASN A 38 -12.82 -3.39 -5.84
CA ASN A 38 -12.04 -4.44 -6.51
C ASN A 38 -10.98 -3.90 -7.49
N GLY A 39 -10.34 -2.78 -7.14
CA GLY A 39 -9.28 -2.16 -7.94
C GLY A 39 -7.95 -2.93 -7.95
N PHE A 40 -7.91 -4.09 -7.32
CA PHE A 40 -6.77 -5.00 -7.26
C PHE A 40 -7.21 -6.38 -7.72
N ASN A 41 -6.49 -6.96 -8.68
CA ASN A 41 -6.75 -8.29 -9.21
C ASN A 41 -5.44 -9.06 -9.44
N ASP A 42 -5.55 -10.37 -9.64
CA ASP A 42 -4.42 -11.22 -10.05
C ASP A 42 -3.24 -11.13 -9.05
N TRP A 43 -2.09 -10.58 -9.45
CA TRP A 43 -0.90 -10.42 -8.60
C TRP A 43 -0.78 -9.05 -7.93
N GLU A 44 -1.73 -8.15 -8.18
CA GLU A 44 -1.75 -6.83 -7.56
C GLU A 44 -2.00 -6.94 -6.06
N ARG A 45 -1.22 -6.21 -5.28
CA ARG A 45 -1.11 -6.43 -3.84
C ARG A 45 -0.68 -5.17 -3.10
N VAL A 46 -0.81 -5.21 -1.79
CA VAL A 46 -0.34 -4.16 -0.89
C VAL A 46 0.76 -4.71 0.00
N ILE A 47 1.88 -3.99 0.10
CA ILE A 47 2.94 -4.26 1.07
C ILE A 47 2.70 -3.35 2.27
N VAL A 48 2.68 -3.92 3.47
CA VAL A 48 2.31 -3.24 4.71
C VAL A 48 3.45 -3.37 5.70
N ALA A 49 3.86 -2.25 6.30
CA ALA A 49 4.79 -2.22 7.41
C ALA A 49 4.03 -2.23 8.74
N LEU A 50 4.42 -3.13 9.65
CA LEU A 50 3.79 -3.34 10.95
C LEU A 50 4.80 -3.22 12.10
N ASP A 51 4.43 -2.49 13.14
CA ASP A 51 5.13 -2.44 14.41
C ASP A 51 4.20 -2.90 15.53
N ASN A 52 4.45 -4.09 16.10
CA ASN A 52 3.56 -4.72 17.08
C ASN A 52 2.08 -4.69 16.65
N GLU A 53 1.80 -5.18 15.43
CA GLU A 53 0.47 -5.19 14.78
C GLU A 53 -0.11 -3.83 14.37
N LYS A 54 0.51 -2.70 14.76
CA LYS A 54 0.10 -1.37 14.32
C LYS A 54 0.64 -1.10 12.91
N ILE A 55 -0.22 -0.58 12.03
CA ILE A 55 0.16 -0.21 10.67
C ILE A 55 1.02 1.06 10.72
N CYS A 56 2.23 0.97 10.17
CA CYS A 56 3.20 2.05 10.10
C CYS A 56 3.27 2.72 8.73
N GLY A 57 2.81 2.02 7.69
CA GLY A 57 2.88 2.47 6.31
C GLY A 57 2.55 1.35 5.34
N TYR A 58 2.43 1.71 4.07
CA TYR A 58 2.11 0.78 3.00
C TYR A 58 2.62 1.29 1.64
N CYS A 59 2.67 0.41 0.65
CA CYS A 59 2.71 0.76 -0.76
C CYS A 59 1.96 -0.31 -1.58
N THR A 60 1.50 0.07 -2.77
CA THR A 60 0.84 -0.86 -3.69
C THR A 60 1.81 -1.37 -4.73
N VAL A 61 1.52 -2.55 -5.27
CA VAL A 61 2.14 -3.09 -6.48
C VAL A 61 0.99 -3.34 -7.46
N SER A 62 0.93 -2.57 -8.54
CA SER A 62 -0.18 -2.60 -9.52
C SER A 62 0.30 -2.81 -10.95
N LYS A 63 -0.61 -3.25 -11.81
CA LYS A 63 -0.38 -3.42 -13.25
C LYS A 63 -0.25 -2.08 -13.94
N THR A 64 -1.11 -1.13 -13.57
CA THR A 64 -1.26 0.18 -14.20
C THR A 64 -1.20 1.31 -13.17
N ASP A 65 -0.96 2.52 -13.64
CA ASP A 65 -1.05 3.78 -12.89
C ASP A 65 -1.63 4.88 -13.80
N CYS A 66 -1.63 6.14 -13.36
CA CYS A 66 -2.21 7.30 -14.05
C CYS A 66 -1.44 7.77 -15.30
N ILE A 67 -0.38 7.06 -15.71
CA ILE A 67 0.42 7.40 -16.87
C ILE A 67 -0.12 6.63 -18.09
N PRO A 68 -0.74 7.31 -19.07
CA PRO A 68 -1.26 6.65 -20.27
C PRO A 68 -0.13 6.26 -21.22
N ASP A 69 -0.41 5.29 -22.10
CA ASP A 69 0.38 4.96 -23.30
C ASP A 69 1.84 4.54 -23.04
N VAL A 70 2.09 3.86 -21.91
CA VAL A 70 3.40 3.28 -21.57
C VAL A 70 3.26 1.83 -21.11
N ASP A 71 4.21 0.98 -21.49
CA ASP A 71 4.24 -0.45 -21.15
C ASP A 71 5.10 -0.72 -19.89
N TYR A 72 5.04 0.17 -18.91
CA TYR A 72 5.73 -0.05 -17.63
C TYR A 72 4.87 -0.91 -16.72
N THR A 73 5.48 -1.94 -16.14
CA THR A 73 4.86 -2.76 -15.10
C THR A 73 5.94 -3.55 -14.36
N PRO A 74 5.85 -3.78 -13.04
CA PRO A 74 4.82 -3.27 -12.13
C PRO A 74 5.03 -1.80 -11.74
N TYR A 75 3.95 -1.14 -11.31
CA TYR A 75 4.01 0.16 -10.65
C TYR A 75 4.06 0.01 -9.14
N ILE A 76 4.88 0.85 -8.49
CA ILE A 76 4.86 1.04 -7.04
C ILE A 76 4.08 2.31 -6.76
N GLY A 77 2.83 2.13 -6.33
CA GLY A 77 1.90 3.22 -6.07
C GLY A 77 1.67 3.44 -4.58
N PHE A 78 0.92 4.50 -4.28
CA PHE A 78 0.39 4.80 -2.95
C PHE A 78 1.40 4.61 -1.79
N MET A 79 2.65 5.02 -1.98
CA MET A 79 3.68 4.95 -0.94
C MET A 79 3.34 5.91 0.20
N PHE A 80 3.05 5.37 1.38
CA PHE A 80 2.75 6.16 2.57
C PHE A 80 3.45 5.60 3.81
N VAL A 81 3.98 6.48 4.64
CA VAL A 81 4.52 6.17 5.97
C VAL A 81 3.90 7.15 6.97
N GLY A 82 3.32 6.61 8.03
CA GLY A 82 2.72 7.38 9.12
C GLY A 82 3.76 8.32 9.76
N GLU A 83 3.31 9.50 10.15
CA GLU A 83 4.12 10.61 10.64
C GLU A 83 5.13 10.18 11.71
N GLU A 84 4.64 9.44 12.71
CA GLU A 84 5.43 8.96 13.85
C GLU A 84 6.54 7.98 13.46
N TYR A 85 6.46 7.39 12.27
CA TYR A 85 7.38 6.38 11.76
C TYR A 85 8.36 6.93 10.71
N ARG A 86 8.22 8.18 10.28
CA ARG A 86 9.09 8.81 9.27
C ARG A 86 10.54 8.95 9.78
N GLY A 87 11.48 9.06 8.83
CA GLY A 87 12.92 9.15 9.14
C GLY A 87 13.61 7.80 9.39
N ASN A 88 12.88 6.69 9.43
CA ASN A 88 13.41 5.34 9.72
C ASN A 88 13.65 4.48 8.47
N ARG A 89 13.80 5.12 7.28
CA ARG A 89 13.94 4.43 5.98
C ARG A 89 12.83 3.42 5.65
N LEU A 90 11.64 3.59 6.22
CA LEU A 90 10.53 2.64 6.03
C LEU A 90 10.07 2.54 4.57
N SER A 91 10.05 3.64 3.81
CA SER A 91 9.72 3.58 2.38
C SER A 91 10.71 2.72 1.59
N GLN A 92 12.00 2.79 1.91
CA GLN A 92 13.01 1.93 1.29
C GLN A 92 12.76 0.46 1.66
N GLN A 93 12.45 0.18 2.93
CA GLN A 93 12.19 -1.18 3.38
C GLN A 93 10.91 -1.75 2.76
N LEU A 94 9.84 -0.96 2.64
CA LEU A 94 8.62 -1.34 1.92
C LEU A 94 8.93 -1.78 0.49
N ILE A 95 9.74 -1.00 -0.24
CA ILE A 95 10.15 -1.33 -1.62
C ILE A 95 10.97 -2.64 -1.66
N HIS A 96 11.88 -2.85 -0.71
CA HIS A 96 12.69 -4.08 -0.66
C HIS A 96 11.87 -5.34 -0.39
N ASN A 97 10.68 -5.22 0.20
CA ASN A 97 9.81 -6.36 0.53
C ASN A 97 8.71 -6.60 -0.51
N ILE A 98 8.85 -6.03 -1.72
CA ILE A 98 7.91 -6.26 -2.83
C ILE A 98 8.06 -7.67 -3.43
N TYR A 99 9.27 -8.24 -3.38
CA TYR A 99 9.63 -9.55 -3.94
C TYR A 99 10.07 -10.53 -2.87
#